data_AF-A0A971ATM9-F1
#
_entry.id   AF-A0A971ATM9-F1
#
_cell.length_a   1.000
_cell.length_b   1.000
_cell.length_c   1.000
_cell.angle_alpha   90.00
_cell.angle_beta   90.00
_cell.angle_gamma   90.00
#
_symmetry.space_group_name_H-M   'P 1'
#
loop_
_entity.id
_entity.type
_entity.pdbx_description
1 polymer ?
#
loop_
_entity_poly.entity_id
_entity_poly.type
_entity_poly.pdbx_seq_one_letter_code
_entity_poly.pdbx_strand_id
1 'polypeptide(L)'
;MISVRDFGAVGDGSGADDAPALQRALDAAAGGAREVVVPAGSYTIKRTLLVGSGTILRLAADALIRLADEAGPRGGAGCFLLTNRDHGSGNQDITVEGGIWDGNNPGNPRGPDGPRDSYTGVAINFVHVHGLRLRGLTVRDPESFFIRVGEARDFVIEDITLGAPHLRPNQDGIHVGGFSEDGIIHRIVGVGPGCPNDDMVALNANDDVTRAVNLGMKEGPIRRMQVEEIAAEDAYTFVRLLSQDAPIEDVRIRGIRGGCRYHALNLNRWRFPPGKGRIARALIEDVEVGRRPSPCRDALIHVTLSVQDLEIRDVRRPQDGLPEIASLDLNNGTAAQALLEGLGAAQRQALEGASTAALAWTAGSSLDDQAVRATVAPGARLRLPSGGFGRLRIRSGAEARLW
;
A
#
# COMPACT_ATOMS: atom_id res chain seq x y z
N MET A 1 -2.61 -19.41 27.44
CA MET A 1 -2.39 -17.96 27.51
C MET A 1 -1.16 -17.70 28.36
N ILE A 2 -0.29 -16.81 27.92
CA ILE A 2 0.97 -16.42 28.58
C ILE A 2 0.97 -14.90 28.70
N SER A 3 1.08 -14.32 29.90
CA SER A 3 1.23 -12.87 30.03
C SER A 3 2.70 -12.47 29.96
N VAL A 4 3.01 -11.37 29.28
CA VAL A 4 4.39 -10.83 29.27
C VAL A 4 4.84 -10.34 30.66
N ARG A 5 3.90 -10.07 31.57
CA ARG A 5 4.20 -9.71 32.97
C ARG A 5 4.79 -10.88 33.76
N ASP A 6 4.40 -12.12 33.42
CA ASP A 6 4.98 -13.33 34.02
C ASP A 6 6.47 -13.50 33.67
N PHE A 7 6.93 -12.79 32.64
CA PHE A 7 8.32 -12.74 32.20
C PHE A 7 9.03 -11.47 32.64
N GLY A 8 8.38 -10.62 33.44
CA GLY A 8 8.96 -9.40 34.01
C GLY A 8 8.84 -8.15 33.15
N ALA A 9 7.94 -8.12 32.15
CA ALA A 9 7.63 -6.89 31.42
C ALA A 9 6.86 -5.95 32.36
N VAL A 10 7.31 -4.70 32.46
CA VAL A 10 6.77 -3.71 33.40
C VAL A 10 5.73 -2.84 32.71
N GLY A 11 6.07 -2.26 31.55
CA GLY A 11 5.16 -1.40 30.80
C GLY A 11 4.78 -0.11 31.53
N ASP A 12 5.69 0.46 32.33
CA ASP A 12 5.44 1.65 33.16
C ASP A 12 5.78 2.98 32.45
N GLY A 13 6.28 2.94 31.22
CA GLY A 13 6.70 4.13 30.49
C GLY A 13 7.97 4.79 31.02
N SER A 14 8.73 4.14 31.90
CA SER A 14 9.98 4.69 32.48
C SER A 14 11.13 4.80 31.48
N GLY A 15 11.03 4.13 30.32
CA GLY A 15 12.12 3.99 29.35
C GLY A 15 13.03 2.77 29.60
N ALA A 16 12.76 1.97 30.62
CA ALA A 16 13.40 0.67 30.82
C ALA A 16 13.12 -0.27 29.63
N ASP A 17 14.08 -1.15 29.30
CA ASP A 17 13.95 -2.06 28.15
C ASP A 17 13.08 -3.27 28.51
N ASP A 18 11.85 -3.29 28.00
CA ASP A 18 10.90 -4.40 28.15
C ASP A 18 11.13 -5.51 27.11
N ALA A 19 11.93 -5.24 26.06
CA ALA A 19 12.15 -6.20 24.97
C ALA A 19 12.60 -7.59 25.43
N PRO A 20 13.51 -7.75 26.43
CA PRO A 20 13.90 -9.08 26.90
C PRO A 20 12.73 -9.88 27.50
N ALA A 21 11.82 -9.23 28.23
CA ALA A 21 10.68 -9.91 28.83
C ALA A 21 9.61 -10.27 27.81
N LEU A 22 9.29 -9.34 26.91
CA LEU A 22 8.40 -9.55 25.77
C LEU A 22 8.91 -10.72 24.89
N GLN A 23 10.22 -10.72 24.58
CA GLN A 23 10.83 -11.76 23.75
C GLN A 23 10.79 -13.13 24.42
N ARG A 24 11.06 -13.24 25.73
CA ARG A 24 10.95 -14.53 26.44
C ARG A 24 9.53 -15.10 26.40
N ALA A 25 8.50 -14.25 26.49
CA ALA A 25 7.12 -14.69 26.36
C ALA A 25 6.80 -15.20 24.94
N LEU A 26 7.30 -14.51 23.90
CA LEU A 26 7.20 -14.96 22.51
C LEU A 26 7.97 -16.27 22.26
N ASP A 27 9.15 -16.42 22.86
CA ASP A 27 9.95 -17.64 22.79
C ASP A 27 9.23 -18.82 23.46
N ALA A 28 8.55 -18.58 24.59
CA ALA A 28 7.76 -19.60 25.30
C ALA A 28 6.47 -20.01 24.57
N ALA A 29 5.98 -19.17 23.66
CA ALA A 29 4.84 -19.45 22.80
C ALA A 29 5.21 -20.18 21.51
N ALA A 30 6.42 -19.97 20.98
CA ALA A 30 6.87 -20.50 19.70
C ALA A 30 6.71 -22.04 19.62
N GLY A 31 6.18 -22.53 18.49
CA GLY A 31 6.04 -23.97 18.23
C GLY A 31 4.78 -24.63 18.82
N GLY A 32 3.89 -23.85 19.44
CA GLY A 32 2.53 -24.30 19.79
C GLY A 32 1.52 -23.19 19.53
N ALA A 33 0.25 -23.55 19.29
CA ALA A 33 -0.87 -22.60 19.17
C ALA A 33 -1.11 -21.89 20.51
N ARG A 34 -0.25 -20.92 20.85
CA ARG A 34 -0.18 -20.29 22.17
C ARG A 34 -0.40 -18.80 22.03
N GLU A 35 -1.29 -18.32 22.89
CA GLU A 35 -1.60 -16.91 23.01
C GLU A 35 -0.65 -16.21 23.99
N VAL A 36 0.00 -15.15 23.54
CA VAL A 36 0.79 -14.19 24.33
C VAL A 36 -0.02 -12.92 24.50
N VAL A 37 -0.23 -12.50 25.75
CA VAL A 37 -1.01 -11.32 26.09
C VAL A 37 -0.11 -10.22 26.64
N VAL A 38 -0.23 -9.03 26.05
CA VAL A 38 0.39 -7.79 26.51
C VAL A 38 -0.70 -6.89 27.11
N PRO A 39 -0.77 -6.77 28.44
CA PRO A 39 -1.74 -5.88 29.10
C PRO A 39 -1.51 -4.40 28.75
N ALA A 40 -2.46 -3.55 29.14
CA ALA A 40 -2.30 -2.10 29.09
C ALA A 40 -1.00 -1.66 29.78
N GLY A 41 -0.30 -0.72 29.14
CA GLY A 41 1.01 -0.22 29.59
C GLY A 41 1.81 0.41 28.45
N SER A 42 2.90 1.09 28.79
CA SER A 42 3.85 1.67 27.84
C SER A 42 5.17 0.93 27.93
N TYR A 43 5.46 0.12 26.92
CA TYR A 43 6.62 -0.76 26.84
C TYR A 43 7.65 -0.18 25.89
N THR A 44 8.84 0.10 26.41
CA THR A 44 9.96 0.58 25.60
C THR A 44 10.80 -0.61 25.15
N ILE A 45 11.08 -0.70 23.85
CA ILE A 45 11.94 -1.77 23.30
C ILE A 45 13.20 -1.18 22.68
N LYS A 46 14.36 -1.74 23.05
CA LYS A 46 15.66 -1.36 22.47
C LYS A 46 16.11 -2.26 21.32
N ARG A 47 15.31 -3.29 21.00
CA ARG A 47 15.56 -4.27 19.93
C ARG A 47 14.24 -4.81 19.40
N THR A 48 14.27 -5.30 18.17
CA THR A 48 13.15 -5.93 17.48
C THR A 48 12.57 -7.12 18.24
N LEU A 49 11.24 -7.23 18.27
CA LEU A 49 10.53 -8.43 18.72
C LEU A 49 10.39 -9.44 17.57
N LEU A 50 10.68 -10.71 17.86
CA LEU A 50 10.64 -11.82 16.91
C LEU A 50 9.50 -12.79 17.23
N VAL A 51 8.51 -12.88 16.34
CA VAL A 51 7.36 -13.80 16.47
C VAL A 51 7.56 -15.07 15.66
N GLY A 52 7.36 -16.24 16.28
CA GLY A 52 7.51 -17.54 15.65
C GLY A 52 6.18 -18.14 15.19
N SER A 53 6.24 -19.26 14.48
CA SER A 53 5.06 -19.95 13.97
C SER A 53 4.07 -20.37 15.08
N GLY A 54 2.78 -20.35 14.77
CA GLY A 54 1.69 -20.74 15.68
C GLY A 54 1.39 -19.74 16.81
N THR A 55 1.98 -18.54 16.77
CA THR A 55 1.83 -17.56 17.85
C THR A 55 0.63 -16.65 17.60
N ILE A 56 -0.19 -16.45 18.65
CA ILE A 56 -1.20 -15.39 18.70
C ILE A 56 -0.71 -14.34 19.70
N LEU A 57 -0.32 -13.17 19.23
CA LEU A 57 0.08 -12.04 20.07
C LEU A 57 -1.08 -11.05 20.18
N ARG A 58 -1.67 -10.92 21.37
CA ARG A 58 -2.76 -9.95 21.65
C ARG A 58 -2.29 -8.86 22.59
N LEU A 59 -2.39 -7.62 22.13
CA LEU A 59 -2.14 -6.43 22.92
C LEU A 59 -3.48 -5.81 23.33
N ALA A 60 -3.56 -5.28 24.56
CA ALA A 60 -4.63 -4.37 24.91
C ALA A 60 -4.62 -3.16 23.95
N ALA A 61 -5.79 -2.57 23.68
CA ALA A 61 -5.92 -1.47 22.71
C ALA A 61 -5.05 -0.24 23.07
N ASP A 62 -4.81 -0.02 24.37
CA ASP A 62 -3.99 1.04 24.94
C ASP A 62 -2.56 0.59 25.32
N ALA A 63 -2.18 -0.65 25.00
CA ALA A 63 -0.79 -1.09 25.15
C ALA A 63 0.08 -0.46 24.05
N LEU A 64 1.10 0.31 24.46
CA LEU A 64 2.04 0.97 23.57
C LEU A 64 3.36 0.20 23.54
N ILE A 65 3.78 -0.25 22.36
CA ILE A 65 5.15 -0.70 22.07
C ILE A 65 5.87 0.43 21.35
N ARG A 66 6.95 0.96 21.93
CA ARG A 66 7.70 2.09 21.37
C ARG A 66 9.19 1.77 21.24
N LEU A 67 9.80 2.10 20.11
CA LEU A 67 11.26 2.05 19.97
C LEU A 67 11.91 3.08 20.92
N ALA A 68 12.92 2.66 21.67
CA ALA A 68 13.77 3.59 22.42
C ALA A 68 14.54 4.51 21.46
N ASP A 69 15.05 5.64 21.97
CA ASP A 69 15.92 6.51 21.20
C ASP A 69 17.18 5.74 20.75
N GLU A 70 17.59 6.00 19.51
CA GLU A 70 18.72 5.38 18.82
C GLU A 70 18.60 3.85 18.61
N ALA A 71 17.48 3.21 18.93
CA ALA A 71 17.27 1.77 18.73
C ALA A 71 17.32 1.39 17.23
N GLY A 72 16.71 2.21 16.38
CA GLY A 72 16.73 2.10 14.92
C GLY A 72 18.15 2.14 14.37
N PRO A 73 18.86 3.28 14.48
CA PRO A 73 20.25 3.43 14.03
C PRO A 73 21.20 2.35 14.57
N ARG A 74 21.09 1.98 15.85
CA ARG A 74 21.95 0.94 16.46
C ARG A 74 21.62 -0.47 15.97
N GLY A 75 20.35 -0.75 15.68
CA GLY A 75 19.90 -2.06 15.18
C GLY A 75 20.07 -2.23 13.68
N GLY A 76 20.30 -1.14 12.94
CA GLY A 76 20.53 -1.17 11.50
C GLY A 76 19.38 -1.79 10.71
N ALA A 77 19.70 -2.47 9.61
CA ALA A 77 18.71 -3.03 8.68
C ALA A 77 17.76 -4.08 9.30
N GLY A 78 18.13 -4.67 10.43
CA GLY A 78 17.30 -5.64 11.16
C GLY A 78 16.39 -5.03 12.24
N CYS A 79 16.41 -3.71 12.40
CA CYS A 79 15.59 -3.03 13.40
C CYS A 79 14.17 -2.79 12.89
N PHE A 80 13.19 -3.31 13.63
CA PHE A 80 11.76 -3.11 13.46
C PHE A 80 11.11 -3.08 14.86
N LEU A 81 9.84 -2.73 14.95
CA LEU A 81 9.06 -3.01 16.17
C LEU A 81 8.77 -4.52 16.30
N LEU A 82 8.37 -5.14 15.19
CA LEU A 82 7.98 -6.55 15.12
C LEU A 82 8.33 -7.16 13.77
N THR A 83 8.87 -8.38 13.79
CA THR A 83 9.03 -9.21 12.58
C THR A 83 8.93 -10.71 12.87
N ASN A 84 8.71 -11.53 11.84
CA ASN A 84 8.79 -12.98 12.00
C ASN A 84 10.22 -13.44 12.27
N ARG A 85 10.34 -14.56 12.99
CA ARG A 85 11.61 -15.05 13.54
C ARG A 85 12.61 -15.56 12.50
N ASP A 86 12.13 -16.28 11.48
CA ASP A 86 12.95 -16.90 10.45
C ASP A 86 12.52 -16.37 9.08
N HIS A 87 13.31 -15.45 8.52
CA HIS A 87 13.09 -14.91 7.17
C HIS A 87 13.62 -15.86 6.06
N GLY A 88 14.47 -16.82 6.42
CA GLY A 88 15.08 -17.76 5.48
C GLY A 88 14.14 -18.92 5.17
N SER A 89 13.77 -19.69 6.20
CA SER A 89 12.83 -20.82 6.07
C SER A 89 11.37 -20.39 6.16
N GLY A 90 11.13 -19.19 6.68
CA GLY A 90 9.80 -18.64 6.85
C GLY A 90 9.13 -19.03 8.18
N ASN A 91 7.96 -18.45 8.40
CA ASN A 91 7.09 -18.80 9.52
C ASN A 91 5.63 -18.94 9.06
N GLN A 92 4.81 -19.60 9.87
CA GLN A 92 3.41 -19.84 9.53
C GLN A 92 2.47 -19.61 10.70
N ASP A 93 1.20 -19.32 10.40
CA ASP A 93 0.11 -19.24 11.38
C ASP A 93 0.41 -18.22 12.49
N ILE A 94 0.75 -16.99 12.09
CA ILE A 94 1.05 -15.88 12.99
C ILE A 94 -0.15 -14.94 13.03
N THR A 95 -0.66 -14.66 14.22
CA THR A 95 -1.70 -13.65 14.45
C THR A 95 -1.18 -12.57 15.40
N VAL A 96 -1.35 -11.31 15.03
CA VAL A 96 -1.04 -10.14 15.87
C VAL A 96 -2.28 -9.27 15.94
N GLU A 97 -2.72 -8.95 17.15
CA GLU A 97 -3.92 -8.17 17.38
C GLU A 97 -3.70 -7.04 18.37
N GLY A 98 -4.29 -5.88 18.07
CA GLY A 98 -4.33 -4.75 18.97
C GLY A 98 -3.02 -3.99 19.15
N GLY A 99 -3.07 -3.04 20.07
CA GLY A 99 -1.94 -2.23 20.50
C GLY A 99 -1.58 -1.07 19.58
N ILE A 100 -0.73 -0.21 20.12
CA ILE A 100 -0.13 0.94 19.46
C ILE A 100 1.36 0.64 19.24
N TRP A 101 1.79 0.71 18.00
CA TRP A 101 3.13 0.35 17.53
C TRP A 101 3.83 1.61 17.03
N ASP A 102 4.74 2.16 17.83
CA ASP A 102 5.31 3.49 17.62
C ASP A 102 6.80 3.46 17.28
N GLY A 103 7.14 3.85 16.06
CA GLY A 103 8.51 3.87 15.55
C GLY A 103 9.42 4.90 16.21
N ASN A 104 8.87 5.85 17.00
CA ASN A 104 9.62 6.94 17.62
C ASN A 104 10.54 7.64 16.62
N ASN A 105 9.97 8.09 15.50
CA ASN A 105 10.69 8.66 14.36
C ASN A 105 11.72 9.72 14.77
N PRO A 106 11.41 10.77 15.57
CA PRO A 106 12.40 11.77 15.97
C PRO A 106 13.61 11.21 16.73
N GLY A 107 13.40 10.15 17.51
CA GLY A 107 14.44 9.47 18.27
C GLY A 107 15.20 8.41 17.47
N ASN A 108 14.78 8.10 16.23
CA ASN A 108 15.35 7.03 15.42
C ASN A 108 15.61 7.45 13.97
N PRO A 109 16.33 8.55 13.71
CA PRO A 109 16.51 9.07 12.36
C PRO A 109 17.14 8.03 11.43
N ARG A 110 16.52 7.77 10.28
CA ARG A 110 17.04 6.80 9.30
C ARG A 110 18.37 7.22 8.66
N GLY A 111 18.58 8.53 8.55
CA GLY A 111 19.67 9.10 7.76
C GLY A 111 19.42 8.95 6.25
N PRO A 112 20.45 9.20 5.41
CA PRO A 112 20.33 8.97 3.98
C PRO A 112 20.09 7.48 3.70
N ASP A 113 19.48 7.19 2.55
CA ASP A 113 19.37 5.81 2.07
C ASP A 113 20.79 5.27 1.85
N GLY A 114 21.26 4.46 2.79
CA GLY A 114 22.66 4.11 2.97
C GLY A 114 23.01 2.69 2.51
N PRO A 115 24.19 2.18 2.88
CA PRO A 115 24.61 0.80 2.61
C PRO A 115 23.64 -0.23 3.20
N ARG A 116 23.76 -1.50 2.78
CA ARG A 116 22.81 -2.60 3.10
C ARG A 116 22.59 -2.91 4.59
N ASP A 117 23.34 -2.30 5.50
CA ASP A 117 23.20 -2.45 6.96
C ASP A 117 22.49 -1.27 7.63
N SER A 118 22.12 -0.23 6.86
CA SER A 118 21.46 0.97 7.38
C SER A 118 20.07 0.67 7.93
N TYR A 119 19.66 1.41 8.97
CA TYR A 119 18.30 1.36 9.47
C TYR A 119 17.31 1.60 8.33
N THR A 120 16.28 0.77 8.22
CA THR A 120 15.32 0.86 7.11
C THR A 120 14.22 1.87 7.39
N GLY A 121 13.93 2.17 8.66
CA GLY A 121 12.81 3.00 9.09
C GLY A 121 11.45 2.30 9.10
N VAL A 122 11.39 1.03 8.69
CA VAL A 122 10.14 0.26 8.62
C VAL A 122 9.68 -0.10 10.03
N ALA A 123 8.40 0.09 10.34
CA ALA A 123 7.84 -0.24 11.64
C ALA A 123 7.60 -1.74 11.84
N ILE A 124 6.80 -2.36 10.98
CA ILE A 124 6.44 -3.79 11.07
C ILE A 124 6.82 -4.50 9.78
N ASN A 125 7.49 -5.65 9.88
CA ASN A 125 8.04 -6.37 8.74
C ASN A 125 7.72 -7.87 8.78
N PHE A 126 7.18 -8.44 7.71
CA PHE A 126 6.99 -9.90 7.61
C PHE A 126 7.49 -10.40 6.26
N VAL A 127 8.36 -11.41 6.28
CA VAL A 127 8.98 -11.98 5.08
C VAL A 127 8.88 -13.50 5.12
N HIS A 128 8.53 -14.10 3.98
CA HIS A 128 8.45 -15.56 3.84
C HIS A 128 7.45 -16.15 4.85
N VAL A 129 6.20 -15.68 4.83
CA VAL A 129 5.18 -16.09 5.79
C VAL A 129 3.95 -16.72 5.14
N HIS A 130 3.34 -17.69 5.81
CA HIS A 130 2.07 -18.30 5.41
C HIS A 130 1.03 -18.19 6.51
N GLY A 131 -0.20 -17.76 6.23
CA GLY A 131 -1.23 -17.65 7.28
C GLY A 131 -0.97 -16.50 8.26
N LEU A 132 -0.60 -15.31 7.75
CA LEU A 132 -0.40 -14.11 8.56
C LEU A 132 -1.74 -13.38 8.79
N ARG A 133 -2.01 -12.96 10.04
CA ARG A 133 -3.16 -12.13 10.39
C ARG A 133 -2.70 -10.93 11.25
N LEU A 134 -2.88 -9.71 10.75
CA LEU A 134 -2.65 -8.46 11.50
C LEU A 134 -4.00 -7.75 11.67
N ARG A 135 -4.44 -7.48 12.91
CA ARG A 135 -5.80 -6.96 13.18
C ARG A 135 -5.87 -5.90 14.27
N GLY A 136 -6.47 -4.75 13.98
CA GLY A 136 -6.75 -3.76 15.02
C GLY A 136 -5.51 -3.03 15.53
N LEU A 137 -4.46 -2.90 14.70
CA LEU A 137 -3.22 -2.23 15.09
C LEU A 137 -3.35 -0.73 14.83
N THR A 138 -2.84 0.09 15.74
CA THR A 138 -2.43 1.46 15.42
C THR A 138 -0.93 1.47 15.18
N VAL A 139 -0.49 1.75 13.95
CA VAL A 139 0.94 1.88 13.61
C VAL A 139 1.25 3.35 13.44
N ARG A 140 2.23 3.86 14.19
CA ARG A 140 2.49 5.30 14.32
C ARG A 140 3.97 5.63 14.15
N ASP A 141 4.20 6.78 13.53
CA ASP A 141 5.49 7.48 13.45
C ASP A 141 6.68 6.58 13.02
N PRO A 142 6.58 5.80 11.93
CA PRO A 142 7.75 5.16 11.32
C PRO A 142 8.63 6.19 10.59
N GLU A 143 9.89 5.84 10.34
CA GLU A 143 10.80 6.64 9.49
C GLU A 143 10.68 6.30 8.00
N SER A 144 10.07 5.17 7.67
CA SER A 144 9.63 4.80 6.31
C SER A 144 8.29 4.04 6.39
N PHE A 145 8.20 2.81 5.88
CA PHE A 145 6.94 2.08 5.75
C PHE A 145 6.31 1.73 7.09
N PHE A 146 4.98 1.79 7.17
CA PHE A 146 4.23 1.35 8.35
C PHE A 146 4.27 -0.18 8.47
N ILE A 147 3.80 -0.88 7.43
CA ILE A 147 3.77 -2.35 7.38
C ILE A 147 4.36 -2.81 6.05
N ARG A 148 5.40 -3.65 6.10
CA ARG A 148 6.02 -4.28 4.94
C ARG A 148 5.83 -5.78 4.96
N VAL A 149 5.33 -6.34 3.86
CA VAL A 149 5.11 -7.78 3.68
C VAL A 149 5.71 -8.23 2.34
N GLY A 150 6.46 -9.34 2.32
CA GLY A 150 7.01 -9.90 1.09
C GLY A 150 7.13 -11.41 1.17
N GLU A 151 7.10 -12.08 0.01
CA GLU A 151 7.12 -13.56 -0.06
C GLU A 151 6.02 -14.19 0.82
N ALA A 152 4.82 -13.59 0.85
CA ALA A 152 3.75 -13.99 1.77
C ALA A 152 2.59 -14.70 1.06
N ARG A 153 2.01 -15.72 1.70
CA ARG A 153 0.83 -16.43 1.16
C ARG A 153 -0.28 -16.53 2.20
N ASP A 154 -1.51 -16.33 1.78
CA ASP A 154 -2.69 -16.39 2.67
C ASP A 154 -2.51 -15.43 3.85
N PHE A 155 -2.68 -14.14 3.60
CA PHE A 155 -2.54 -13.13 4.65
C PHE A 155 -3.74 -12.19 4.72
N VAL A 156 -4.04 -11.71 5.92
CA VAL A 156 -5.08 -10.71 6.18
C VAL A 156 -4.46 -9.59 7.01
N ILE A 157 -4.61 -8.36 6.54
CA ILE A 157 -4.24 -7.14 7.24
C ILE A 157 -5.51 -6.30 7.32
N GLU A 158 -6.10 -6.19 8.50
CA GLU A 158 -7.38 -5.50 8.66
C GLU A 158 -7.45 -4.62 9.91
N ASP A 159 -8.32 -3.61 9.85
CA ASP A 159 -8.56 -2.68 10.95
C ASP A 159 -7.28 -1.95 11.40
N ILE A 160 -6.55 -1.37 10.45
CA ILE A 160 -5.28 -0.71 10.72
C ILE A 160 -5.47 0.81 10.72
N THR A 161 -5.02 1.47 11.78
CA THR A 161 -4.89 2.93 11.85
C THR A 161 -3.43 3.34 11.63
N LEU A 162 -3.19 4.21 10.68
CA LEU A 162 -1.87 4.77 10.34
C LEU A 162 -1.78 6.22 10.81
N GLY A 163 -0.75 6.58 11.58
CA GLY A 163 -0.49 7.97 11.98
C GLY A 163 0.96 8.40 11.79
N ALA A 164 1.20 9.53 11.13
CA ALA A 164 2.54 10.10 10.92
C ALA A 164 2.60 11.54 11.42
N PRO A 165 2.77 11.78 12.74
CA PRO A 165 2.96 13.15 13.24
C PRO A 165 4.24 13.78 12.67
N HIS A 166 5.25 12.98 12.30
CA HIS A 166 6.44 13.43 11.58
C HIS A 166 6.49 12.80 10.19
N LEU A 167 6.23 13.62 9.17
CA LEU A 167 6.28 13.18 7.78
C LEU A 167 7.73 12.91 7.35
N ARG A 168 7.93 11.78 6.65
CA ARG A 168 9.16 11.37 6.00
C ARG A 168 8.88 10.84 4.60
N PRO A 169 9.83 10.91 3.66
CA PRO A 169 9.72 10.18 2.40
C PRO A 169 9.56 8.67 2.65
N ASN A 170 8.87 7.97 1.75
CA ASN A 170 8.73 6.50 1.81
C ASN A 170 7.94 6.00 3.02
N GLN A 171 6.91 6.75 3.45
CA GLN A 171 5.96 6.29 4.47
C GLN A 171 4.75 5.59 3.84
N ASP A 172 5.00 4.53 3.08
CA ASP A 172 3.95 3.66 2.55
C ASP A 172 3.15 3.06 3.71
N GLY A 173 1.82 2.96 3.56
CA GLY A 173 0.96 2.32 4.54
C GLY A 173 1.20 0.80 4.58
N ILE A 174 0.59 0.09 3.63
CA ILE A 174 0.83 -1.35 3.44
C ILE A 174 1.66 -1.56 2.17
N HIS A 175 2.93 -1.92 2.36
CA HIS A 175 3.88 -2.20 1.28
C HIS A 175 3.98 -3.70 1.05
N VAL A 176 3.52 -4.18 -0.11
CA VAL A 176 3.53 -5.60 -0.49
C VAL A 176 4.58 -5.82 -1.59
N GLY A 177 5.62 -6.57 -1.27
CA GLY A 177 6.66 -7.00 -2.20
C GLY A 177 6.29 -8.27 -2.99
N GLY A 178 7.16 -8.64 -3.94
CA GLY A 178 6.97 -9.78 -4.81
C GLY A 178 6.88 -11.14 -4.11
N PHE A 179 6.42 -12.13 -4.85
CA PHE A 179 6.07 -13.48 -4.39
C PHE A 179 4.97 -13.50 -3.31
N SER A 180 4.08 -12.51 -3.35
CA SER A 180 2.97 -12.40 -2.40
C SER A 180 1.65 -12.78 -3.05
N GLU A 181 0.91 -13.72 -2.47
CA GLU A 181 -0.34 -14.23 -3.06
C GLU A 181 -1.44 -14.47 -2.02
N ASP A 182 -2.71 -14.42 -2.42
CA ASP A 182 -3.86 -14.69 -1.55
C ASP A 182 -3.97 -13.73 -0.35
N GLY A 183 -3.81 -12.43 -0.62
CA GLY A 183 -3.82 -11.40 0.41
C GLY A 183 -5.11 -10.60 0.47
N ILE A 184 -5.59 -10.29 1.68
CA ILE A 184 -6.69 -9.37 1.96
C ILE A 184 -6.16 -8.20 2.78
N ILE A 185 -6.38 -6.98 2.30
CA ILE A 185 -6.09 -5.72 2.99
C ILE A 185 -7.42 -4.99 3.12
N HIS A 186 -7.93 -4.79 4.34
CA HIS A 186 -9.32 -4.37 4.54
C HIS A 186 -9.44 -3.35 5.70
N ARG A 187 -10.17 -2.25 5.53
CA ARG A 187 -10.35 -1.21 6.58
C ARG A 187 -9.01 -0.65 7.07
N ILE A 188 -8.30 0.03 6.16
CA ILE A 188 -7.08 0.77 6.48
C ILE A 188 -7.40 2.25 6.51
N VAL A 189 -7.01 2.95 7.57
CA VAL A 189 -7.30 4.39 7.73
C VAL A 189 -6.02 5.17 8.01
N GLY A 190 -5.72 6.17 7.17
CA GLY A 190 -4.71 7.19 7.44
C GLY A 190 -5.31 8.36 8.23
N VAL A 191 -4.71 8.71 9.37
CA VAL A 191 -5.19 9.79 10.24
C VAL A 191 -4.21 10.96 10.30
N GLY A 192 -4.76 12.16 10.24
CA GLY A 192 -4.01 13.41 10.27
C GLY A 192 -3.45 13.85 8.92
N PRO A 193 -2.89 15.06 8.85
CA PRO A 193 -2.42 15.66 7.62
C PRO A 193 -1.24 14.89 7.03
N GLY A 194 -1.24 14.67 5.72
CA GLY A 194 -0.17 14.03 4.99
C GLY A 194 0.03 12.54 5.24
N CYS A 195 -0.89 11.85 5.94
CA CYS A 195 -0.73 10.44 6.28
C CYS A 195 -1.58 9.52 5.38
N PRO A 196 -1.00 8.48 4.76
CA PRO A 196 0.45 8.20 4.67
C PRO A 196 1.18 9.18 3.75
N ASN A 197 2.49 9.34 3.97
CA ASN A 197 3.33 10.25 3.19
C ASN A 197 3.98 9.61 1.96
N ASP A 198 3.46 8.47 1.54
CA ASP A 198 3.72 7.80 0.28
C ASP A 198 2.46 6.93 -0.06
N ASP A 199 2.61 5.85 -0.81
CA ASP A 199 1.50 4.99 -1.22
C ASP A 199 0.76 4.35 -0.01
N MET A 200 -0.56 4.52 0.10
CA MET A 200 -1.34 3.94 1.21
C MET A 200 -1.39 2.42 1.13
N VAL A 201 -1.57 1.89 -0.08
CA VAL A 201 -1.34 0.48 -0.39
C VAL A 201 -0.49 0.39 -1.66
N ALA A 202 0.66 -0.26 -1.55
CA ALA A 202 1.57 -0.49 -2.68
C ALA A 202 1.69 -1.99 -2.97
N LEU A 203 1.29 -2.41 -4.18
CA LEU A 203 1.56 -3.75 -4.69
C LEU A 203 2.74 -3.67 -5.66
N ASN A 204 3.93 -4.04 -5.19
CA ASN A 204 5.20 -3.81 -5.89
C ASN A 204 5.84 -5.14 -6.33
N ALA A 205 5.41 -5.65 -7.49
CA ALA A 205 5.97 -6.87 -8.08
C ALA A 205 7.41 -6.65 -8.58
N ASN A 206 7.74 -5.42 -9.00
CA ASN A 206 9.11 -4.98 -9.29
C ASN A 206 9.35 -3.63 -8.60
N ASP A 207 10.43 -3.51 -7.84
CA ASP A 207 10.81 -2.30 -7.08
C ASP A 207 12.34 -2.26 -6.91
N ASP A 208 12.90 -1.18 -6.34
CA ASP A 208 14.31 -1.17 -5.96
C ASP A 208 14.58 -2.06 -4.75
N VAL A 209 14.82 -3.36 -4.97
CA VAL A 209 15.22 -4.28 -3.91
C VAL A 209 16.68 -4.07 -3.43
N THR A 210 17.37 -3.06 -3.97
CA THR A 210 18.74 -2.70 -3.55
C THR A 210 18.78 -1.56 -2.53
N ARG A 211 17.70 -0.77 -2.40
CA ARG A 211 17.58 0.33 -1.43
C ARG A 211 17.39 -0.18 0.00
N ALA A 212 17.85 0.59 0.99
CA ALA A 212 17.79 0.17 2.39
C ALA A 212 16.35 -0.10 2.85
N VAL A 213 15.42 0.76 2.44
CA VAL A 213 13.98 0.65 2.75
C VAL A 213 13.34 -0.65 2.23
N ASN A 214 13.93 -1.31 1.23
CA ASN A 214 13.44 -2.53 0.61
C ASN A 214 14.32 -3.77 0.88
N LEU A 215 15.29 -3.67 1.80
CA LEU A 215 16.14 -4.82 2.15
C LEU A 215 15.31 -6.01 2.64
N GLY A 216 15.53 -7.17 2.03
CA GLY A 216 14.79 -8.39 2.29
C GLY A 216 13.58 -8.60 1.37
N MET A 217 13.20 -7.62 0.54
CA MET A 217 12.18 -7.80 -0.50
C MET A 217 12.78 -8.44 -1.76
N LYS A 218 11.93 -9.13 -2.53
CA LYS A 218 12.29 -9.70 -3.82
C LYS A 218 11.30 -9.26 -4.90
N GLU A 219 11.82 -9.09 -6.10
CA GLU A 219 10.98 -8.91 -7.28
C GLU A 219 10.37 -10.26 -7.67
N GLY A 220 9.05 -10.28 -7.89
CA GLY A 220 8.32 -11.51 -8.12
C GLY A 220 6.82 -11.26 -8.29
N PRO A 221 6.05 -12.28 -8.67
CA PRO A 221 4.63 -12.13 -8.92
C PRO A 221 3.87 -11.69 -7.67
N ILE A 222 2.81 -10.91 -7.86
CA ILE A 222 1.77 -10.64 -6.86
C ILE A 222 0.43 -11.11 -7.42
N ARG A 223 -0.32 -11.93 -6.68
CA ARG A 223 -1.55 -12.55 -7.20
C ARG A 223 -2.70 -12.60 -6.22
N ARG A 224 -3.93 -12.58 -6.73
CA ARG A 224 -5.14 -12.90 -5.95
C ARG A 224 -5.24 -12.00 -4.72
N MET A 225 -5.20 -10.69 -4.97
CA MET A 225 -5.19 -9.66 -3.93
C MET A 225 -6.54 -8.96 -3.83
N GLN A 226 -6.99 -8.71 -2.61
CA GLN A 226 -8.18 -7.90 -2.31
C GLN A 226 -7.76 -6.71 -1.46
N VAL A 227 -8.10 -5.50 -1.90
CA VAL A 227 -7.90 -4.25 -1.14
C VAL A 227 -9.24 -3.55 -0.99
N GLU A 228 -9.73 -3.40 0.23
CA GLU A 228 -11.09 -2.98 0.49
C GLU A 228 -11.18 -1.91 1.58
N GLU A 229 -12.06 -0.92 1.37
CA GLU A 229 -12.44 0.05 2.39
C GLU A 229 -11.23 0.81 2.97
N ILE A 230 -10.47 1.47 2.09
CA ILE A 230 -9.31 2.29 2.49
C ILE A 230 -9.69 3.77 2.48
N ALA A 231 -9.32 4.50 3.54
CA ALA A 231 -9.66 5.90 3.69
C ALA A 231 -8.52 6.75 4.28
N ALA A 232 -8.35 7.96 3.76
CA ALA A 232 -7.43 8.95 4.32
C ALA A 232 -7.90 10.37 3.96
N GLU A 233 -7.71 11.32 4.87
CA GLU A 233 -8.00 12.73 4.58
C GLU A 233 -7.03 13.32 3.55
N ASP A 234 -5.76 12.88 3.60
CA ASP A 234 -4.64 13.49 2.88
C ASP A 234 -3.49 12.50 2.61
N ALA A 235 -3.80 11.36 1.97
CA ALA A 235 -2.78 10.41 1.52
C ALA A 235 -1.84 11.03 0.47
N TYR A 236 -0.62 10.53 0.31
CA TYR A 236 0.19 10.86 -0.86
C TYR A 236 -0.45 10.25 -2.11
N THR A 237 -0.51 8.92 -2.17
CA THR A 237 -1.25 8.15 -3.17
C THR A 237 -2.09 7.10 -2.45
N PHE A 238 -3.30 6.79 -2.93
CA PHE A 238 -4.09 5.71 -2.33
C PHE A 238 -3.57 4.32 -2.72
N VAL A 239 -3.54 4.02 -4.02
CA VAL A 239 -3.11 2.70 -4.48
C VAL A 239 -2.03 2.83 -5.54
N ARG A 240 -0.97 2.03 -5.38
CA ARG A 240 0.02 1.78 -6.41
C ARG A 240 0.04 0.33 -6.85
N LEU A 241 0.08 0.13 -8.17
CA LEU A 241 0.46 -1.15 -8.77
C LEU A 241 1.74 -0.93 -9.57
N LEU A 242 2.85 -1.50 -9.10
CA LEU A 242 4.17 -1.34 -9.72
C LEU A 242 4.68 -2.68 -10.27
N SER A 243 4.69 -2.78 -11.60
CA SER A 243 5.11 -3.98 -12.32
C SER A 243 5.95 -3.59 -13.52
N GLN A 244 7.05 -4.30 -13.73
CA GLN A 244 7.88 -4.22 -14.93
C GLN A 244 7.75 -5.51 -15.74
N ASP A 245 8.29 -6.61 -15.20
CA ASP A 245 8.43 -7.92 -15.85
C ASP A 245 7.83 -9.06 -15.00
N ALA A 246 7.59 -8.82 -13.70
CA ALA A 246 6.83 -9.70 -12.83
C ALA A 246 5.36 -9.29 -12.80
N PRO A 247 4.41 -10.25 -12.82
CA PRO A 247 3.00 -9.94 -12.94
C PRO A 247 2.39 -9.44 -11.63
N ILE A 248 1.43 -8.53 -11.76
CA ILE A 248 0.41 -8.26 -10.75
C ILE A 248 -0.92 -8.71 -11.36
N GLU A 249 -1.52 -9.79 -10.85
CA GLU A 249 -2.71 -10.35 -11.49
C GLU A 249 -3.79 -10.86 -10.54
N ASP A 250 -5.05 -10.85 -11.00
CA ASP A 250 -6.21 -11.20 -10.20
C ASP A 250 -6.36 -10.30 -8.97
N VAL A 251 -6.43 -9.00 -9.20
CA VAL A 251 -6.50 -7.99 -8.14
C VAL A 251 -7.87 -7.33 -8.14
N ARG A 252 -8.52 -7.30 -6.97
CA ARG A 252 -9.74 -6.54 -6.75
C ARG A 252 -9.51 -5.44 -5.72
N ILE A 253 -9.91 -4.23 -6.05
CA ILE A 253 -9.79 -3.07 -5.18
C ILE A 253 -11.14 -2.38 -5.12
N ARG A 254 -11.66 -2.08 -3.92
CA ARG A 254 -12.94 -1.38 -3.80
C ARG A 254 -13.04 -0.47 -2.59
N GLY A 255 -13.84 0.59 -2.70
CA GLY A 255 -14.16 1.45 -1.57
C GLY A 255 -12.97 2.33 -1.17
N ILE A 256 -12.44 3.09 -2.12
CA ILE A 256 -11.38 4.08 -1.85
C ILE A 256 -12.03 5.43 -1.53
N ARG A 257 -11.70 6.05 -0.38
CA ARG A 257 -12.34 7.28 0.09
C ARG A 257 -11.37 8.34 0.62
N GLY A 258 -11.60 9.59 0.22
CA GLY A 258 -11.02 10.75 0.89
C GLY A 258 -10.15 11.62 -0.02
N GLY A 259 -8.99 12.07 0.47
CA GLY A 259 -8.13 13.03 -0.23
C GLY A 259 -6.74 12.49 -0.53
N CYS A 260 -6.16 12.86 -1.68
CA CYS A 260 -4.78 12.53 -2.00
C CYS A 260 -3.99 13.69 -2.61
N ARG A 261 -2.69 13.74 -2.36
CA ARG A 261 -1.77 14.77 -2.88
C ARG A 261 -1.22 14.45 -4.27
N TYR A 262 -1.08 13.17 -4.63
CA TYR A 262 -0.46 12.70 -5.88
C TYR A 262 -1.34 11.81 -6.74
N HIS A 263 -1.91 10.70 -6.27
CA HIS A 263 -2.79 9.88 -7.11
C HIS A 263 -3.86 9.17 -6.28
N ALA A 264 -5.05 9.01 -6.85
CA ALA A 264 -5.98 7.99 -6.37
C ALA A 264 -5.44 6.61 -6.78
N LEU A 265 -5.08 6.45 -8.06
CA LEU A 265 -4.55 5.22 -8.62
C LEU A 265 -3.26 5.52 -9.40
N ASN A 266 -2.16 4.94 -8.95
CA ASN A 266 -0.84 5.11 -9.55
C ASN A 266 -0.38 3.80 -10.20
N LEU A 267 -0.50 3.73 -11.52
CA LEU A 267 0.03 2.66 -12.36
C LEU A 267 1.12 3.26 -13.26
N ASN A 268 2.05 4.00 -12.64
CA ASN A 268 3.13 4.65 -13.36
C ASN A 268 4.32 3.72 -13.63
N ARG A 269 5.04 4.01 -14.72
CA ARG A 269 6.23 3.27 -15.16
C ARG A 269 7.46 3.59 -14.33
N TRP A 270 7.37 4.47 -13.34
CA TRP A 270 8.47 4.89 -12.47
C TRP A 270 9.76 5.18 -13.27
N ARG A 271 10.76 4.30 -13.22
CA ARG A 271 12.01 4.37 -14.00
C ARG A 271 12.10 3.36 -15.15
N PHE A 272 11.06 2.56 -15.34
CA PHE A 272 10.98 1.52 -16.34
C PHE A 272 10.80 2.12 -17.75
N PRO A 273 11.34 1.46 -18.79
CA PRO A 273 11.11 1.87 -20.17
C PRO A 273 9.62 1.93 -20.55
N PRO A 274 9.24 2.76 -21.54
CA PRO A 274 7.89 2.74 -22.12
C PRO A 274 7.46 1.33 -22.55
N GLY A 275 6.17 1.01 -22.39
CA GLY A 275 5.60 -0.29 -22.75
C GLY A 275 5.81 -1.41 -21.71
N LYS A 276 6.58 -1.18 -20.64
CA LYS A 276 6.68 -2.11 -19.50
C LYS A 276 5.39 -2.18 -18.68
N GLY A 277 5.22 -3.26 -17.92
CA GLY A 277 4.04 -3.53 -17.12
C GLY A 277 3.43 -4.89 -17.44
N ARG A 278 3.12 -5.65 -16.39
CA ARG A 278 2.40 -6.93 -16.46
C ARG A 278 1.27 -6.95 -15.44
N ILE A 279 0.44 -5.92 -15.47
CA ILE A 279 -0.77 -5.87 -14.65
C ILE A 279 -1.90 -6.54 -15.45
N ALA A 280 -2.55 -7.55 -14.89
CA ALA A 280 -3.60 -8.29 -15.60
C ALA A 280 -4.82 -8.59 -14.73
N ARG A 281 -6.02 -8.59 -15.30
CA ARG A 281 -7.27 -8.99 -14.62
C ARG A 281 -7.43 -8.22 -13.30
N ALA A 282 -7.39 -6.90 -13.39
CA ALA A 282 -7.49 -5.99 -12.26
C ALA A 282 -8.82 -5.24 -12.31
N LEU A 283 -9.61 -5.33 -11.24
CA LEU A 283 -10.90 -4.66 -11.10
C LEU A 283 -10.82 -3.67 -9.93
N ILE A 284 -11.05 -2.40 -10.23
CA ILE A 284 -11.05 -1.31 -9.25
C ILE A 284 -12.44 -0.67 -9.27
N GLU A 285 -13.14 -0.65 -8.14
CA GLU A 285 -14.52 -0.21 -8.08
C GLU A 285 -14.71 0.81 -6.97
N ASP A 286 -15.70 1.68 -7.13
CA ASP A 286 -16.16 2.56 -6.06
C ASP A 286 -15.03 3.45 -5.50
N VAL A 287 -14.56 4.38 -6.33
CA VAL A 287 -13.47 5.30 -6.01
C VAL A 287 -14.03 6.70 -5.84
N GLU A 288 -13.93 7.26 -4.64
CA GLU A 288 -14.38 8.63 -4.36
C GLU A 288 -13.26 9.40 -3.69
N VAL A 289 -12.45 10.07 -4.53
CA VAL A 289 -11.20 10.70 -4.11
C VAL A 289 -11.08 12.12 -4.65
N GLY A 290 -10.82 13.06 -3.73
CA GLY A 290 -10.49 14.45 -4.03
C GLY A 290 -8.97 14.65 -4.10
N ARG A 291 -8.50 15.51 -5.01
CA ARG A 291 -7.12 16.01 -4.95
C ARG A 291 -7.00 17.03 -3.83
N ARG A 292 -5.95 16.90 -3.01
CA ARG A 292 -5.49 17.91 -2.04
C ARG A 292 -4.34 18.75 -2.61
N PRO A 293 -4.11 19.98 -2.11
CA PRO A 293 -3.01 20.83 -2.59
C PRO A 293 -1.65 20.14 -2.50
N SER A 294 -0.91 20.14 -3.62
CA SER A 294 0.47 19.66 -3.69
C SER A 294 1.19 20.26 -4.90
N PRO A 295 2.52 20.09 -5.04
CA PRO A 295 3.23 20.44 -6.27
C PRO A 295 2.88 19.55 -7.48
N CYS A 296 2.28 18.39 -7.27
CA CYS A 296 1.93 17.45 -8.33
C CYS A 296 0.83 18.03 -9.25
N ARG A 297 0.99 17.86 -10.56
CA ARG A 297 0.00 18.26 -11.58
C ARG A 297 -0.47 17.07 -12.42
N ASP A 298 -0.07 15.87 -12.04
CA ASP A 298 -0.47 14.64 -12.71
C ASP A 298 -1.93 14.29 -12.37
N ALA A 299 -2.51 13.44 -13.21
CA ALA A 299 -3.89 13.01 -13.06
C ALA A 299 -4.12 12.18 -11.79
N LEU A 300 -5.36 12.19 -11.30
CA LEU A 300 -5.79 11.33 -10.19
C LEU A 300 -5.60 9.84 -10.49
N ILE A 301 -5.91 9.43 -11.73
CA ILE A 301 -5.67 8.08 -12.24
C ILE A 301 -4.61 8.19 -13.31
N HIS A 302 -3.43 7.65 -13.03
CA HIS A 302 -2.26 7.76 -13.91
C HIS A 302 -1.84 6.35 -14.38
N VAL A 303 -2.00 6.08 -15.67
CA VAL A 303 -1.71 4.76 -16.26
C VAL A 303 -0.64 4.92 -17.34
N THR A 304 0.60 4.62 -16.97
CA THR A 304 1.74 4.62 -17.91
C THR A 304 2.40 3.24 -18.03
N LEU A 305 1.93 2.26 -17.27
CA LEU A 305 2.26 0.84 -17.43
C LEU A 305 1.33 0.15 -18.44
N SER A 306 1.83 -0.94 -19.03
CA SER A 306 1.04 -1.89 -19.80
C SER A 306 0.12 -2.70 -18.88
N VAL A 307 -1.14 -2.80 -19.28
CA VAL A 307 -2.19 -3.50 -18.53
C VAL A 307 -3.00 -4.40 -19.46
N GLN A 308 -3.51 -5.52 -18.95
CA GLN A 308 -4.42 -6.40 -19.67
C GLN A 308 -5.68 -6.63 -18.84
N ASP A 309 -6.83 -6.25 -19.37
CA ASP A 309 -8.11 -6.36 -18.64
C ASP A 309 -8.06 -5.59 -17.30
N LEU A 310 -7.62 -4.33 -17.35
CA LEU A 310 -7.83 -3.38 -16.25
C LEU A 310 -9.22 -2.75 -16.42
N GLU A 311 -10.03 -2.82 -15.37
CA GLU A 311 -11.34 -2.20 -15.31
C GLU A 311 -11.46 -1.31 -14.06
N ILE A 312 -11.90 -0.07 -14.26
CA ILE A 312 -12.11 0.93 -13.20
C ILE A 312 -13.56 1.40 -13.28
N ARG A 313 -14.33 1.31 -12.19
CA ARG A 313 -15.75 1.65 -12.13
C ARG A 313 -16.07 2.66 -11.03
N ASP A 314 -17.17 3.38 -11.23
CA ASP A 314 -17.80 4.25 -10.24
C ASP A 314 -16.84 5.27 -9.64
N VAL A 315 -16.12 5.98 -10.51
CA VAL A 315 -15.18 7.02 -10.10
C VAL A 315 -15.95 8.31 -9.87
N ARG A 316 -15.90 8.82 -8.64
CA ARG A 316 -16.50 10.08 -8.21
C ARG A 316 -15.43 11.04 -7.71
N ARG A 317 -15.61 12.33 -7.99
CA ARG A 317 -14.75 13.39 -7.50
C ARG A 317 -15.52 14.24 -6.48
N PRO A 318 -15.14 14.23 -5.20
CA PRO A 318 -15.70 15.10 -4.18
C PRO A 318 -15.60 16.58 -4.57
N GLN A 319 -16.59 17.38 -4.14
CA GLN A 319 -16.66 18.82 -4.44
C GLN A 319 -15.54 19.64 -3.77
N ASP A 320 -15.02 19.15 -2.64
CA ASP A 320 -13.93 19.75 -1.87
C ASP A 320 -12.53 19.41 -2.41
N GLY A 321 -12.45 18.68 -3.53
CA GLY A 321 -11.20 18.44 -4.26
C GLY A 321 -10.86 19.54 -5.27
N LEU A 322 -9.69 19.44 -5.90
CA LEU A 322 -9.23 20.38 -6.96
C LEU A 322 -9.73 20.01 -8.36
N PRO A 323 -10.83 20.59 -8.89
CA PRO A 323 -11.49 20.14 -10.12
C PRO A 323 -10.61 20.24 -11.37
N GLU A 324 -9.64 21.17 -11.40
CA GLU A 324 -8.72 21.43 -12.51
C GLU A 324 -7.69 20.32 -12.74
N ILE A 325 -7.47 19.45 -11.75
CA ILE A 325 -6.61 18.28 -11.93
C ILE A 325 -7.31 17.22 -12.78
N ALA A 326 -6.59 16.74 -13.80
CA ALA A 326 -7.04 15.66 -14.66
C ALA A 326 -7.49 14.44 -13.87
N SER A 327 -8.59 13.85 -14.31
CA SER A 327 -9.16 12.65 -13.67
C SER A 327 -8.42 11.41 -14.15
N LEU A 328 -8.11 11.35 -15.45
CA LEU A 328 -7.42 10.25 -16.10
C LEU A 328 -6.32 10.76 -17.03
N ASP A 329 -5.17 10.10 -16.99
CA ASP A 329 -4.14 10.19 -18.01
C ASP A 329 -3.62 8.78 -18.33
N LEU A 330 -3.92 8.32 -19.55
CA LEU A 330 -3.45 7.05 -20.11
C LEU A 330 -2.48 7.35 -21.25
N ASN A 331 -1.21 7.02 -21.04
CA ASN A 331 -0.09 7.28 -21.97
C ASN A 331 1.03 6.25 -21.77
N ASN A 332 0.69 4.96 -21.85
CA ASN A 332 1.59 3.83 -21.57
C ASN A 332 2.78 3.67 -22.55
N GLY A 333 2.92 4.57 -23.53
CA GLY A 333 4.01 4.56 -24.50
C GLY A 333 3.97 3.38 -25.48
N THR A 334 2.90 2.59 -25.48
CA THR A 334 2.64 1.49 -26.40
C THR A 334 1.23 1.64 -26.97
N ALA A 335 0.81 0.72 -27.86
CA ALA A 335 -0.56 0.67 -28.32
C ALA A 335 -1.49 0.26 -27.16
N ALA A 336 -2.64 0.91 -27.03
CA ALA A 336 -3.71 0.49 -26.15
C ALA A 336 -5.10 0.78 -26.72
N GLN A 337 -6.06 -0.01 -26.27
CA GLN A 337 -7.48 0.21 -26.48
C GLN A 337 -8.13 0.53 -25.13
N ALA A 338 -8.93 1.59 -25.11
CA ALA A 338 -9.73 1.93 -23.95
C ALA A 338 -11.21 2.10 -24.32
N LEU A 339 -12.08 1.73 -23.40
CA LEU A 339 -13.52 1.99 -23.44
C LEU A 339 -13.88 2.82 -22.21
N LEU A 340 -14.44 4.00 -22.40
CA LEU A 340 -14.80 4.92 -21.32
C LEU A 340 -16.29 5.32 -21.43
N GLU A 341 -17.00 5.26 -20.30
CA GLU A 341 -18.46 5.37 -20.21
C GLU A 341 -18.89 6.27 -19.04
N GLY A 342 -20.15 6.70 -19.06
CA GLY A 342 -20.72 7.56 -18.02
C GLY A 342 -20.18 8.99 -18.07
N LEU A 343 -19.87 9.50 -19.27
CA LEU A 343 -19.45 10.90 -19.48
C LEU A 343 -20.62 11.79 -19.90
N GLY A 344 -20.80 12.92 -19.22
CA GLY A 344 -21.72 13.97 -19.65
C GLY A 344 -21.19 14.78 -20.85
N ALA A 345 -22.07 15.49 -21.57
CA ALA A 345 -21.74 16.19 -22.82
C ALA A 345 -20.50 17.12 -22.72
N ALA A 346 -20.40 17.90 -21.65
CA ALA A 346 -19.25 18.79 -21.43
C ALA A 346 -17.93 18.01 -21.22
N GLN A 347 -17.96 16.87 -20.53
CA GLN A 347 -16.78 16.03 -20.35
C GLN A 347 -16.33 15.41 -21.67
N ARG A 348 -17.27 15.07 -22.56
CA ARG A 348 -16.95 14.54 -23.90
C ARG A 348 -16.19 15.55 -24.74
N GLN A 349 -16.70 16.78 -24.82
CA GLN A 349 -16.03 17.86 -25.53
C GLN A 349 -14.63 18.15 -24.94
N ALA A 350 -14.52 18.16 -23.61
CA ALA A 350 -13.23 18.35 -22.94
C ALA A 350 -12.25 17.20 -23.21
N LEU A 351 -12.73 15.96 -23.23
CA LEU A 351 -11.93 14.77 -23.55
C LEU A 351 -11.41 14.82 -24.99
N GLU A 352 -12.25 15.22 -25.95
CA GLU A 352 -11.85 15.41 -27.36
C GLU A 352 -10.75 16.47 -27.50
N GLY A 353 -10.88 17.60 -26.82
CA GLY A 353 -9.88 18.68 -26.88
C GLY A 353 -8.56 18.37 -26.16
N ALA A 354 -8.57 17.46 -25.18
CA ALA A 354 -7.41 17.14 -24.35
C ALA A 354 -6.67 15.85 -24.75
N SER A 355 -7.30 14.99 -25.56
CA SER A 355 -6.75 13.70 -25.99
C SER A 355 -6.09 13.79 -27.36
N THR A 356 -5.00 13.03 -27.54
CA THR A 356 -4.38 12.82 -28.86
C THR A 356 -4.65 11.41 -29.40
N ALA A 357 -5.29 10.55 -28.60
CA ALA A 357 -5.80 9.26 -29.04
C ALA A 357 -6.92 9.42 -30.07
N ALA A 358 -7.04 8.44 -30.98
CA ALA A 358 -8.17 8.41 -31.90
C ALA A 358 -9.44 7.99 -31.15
N LEU A 359 -10.48 8.80 -31.21
CA LEU A 359 -11.73 8.60 -30.48
C LEU A 359 -12.86 8.21 -31.45
N ALA A 360 -13.60 7.17 -31.09
CA ALA A 360 -14.79 6.73 -31.80
C ALA A 360 -15.97 6.59 -30.83
N TRP A 361 -17.01 7.39 -31.05
CA TRP A 361 -18.20 7.40 -30.22
C TRP A 361 -19.19 6.32 -30.66
N THR A 362 -19.77 5.64 -29.68
CA THR A 362 -20.91 4.76 -29.90
C THR A 362 -22.19 5.50 -29.54
N ALA A 363 -23.19 5.41 -30.43
CA ALA A 363 -24.51 6.00 -30.20
C ALA A 363 -25.34 5.05 -29.35
N GLY A 364 -25.82 5.54 -28.22
CA GLY A 364 -26.64 4.81 -27.27
C GLY A 364 -27.85 5.63 -26.83
N SER A 365 -28.94 4.96 -26.47
CA SER A 365 -30.21 5.57 -26.04
C SER A 365 -30.17 6.18 -24.63
N SER A 366 -29.21 5.79 -23.79
CA SER A 366 -28.98 6.32 -22.44
C SER A 366 -27.54 6.81 -22.25
N LEU A 367 -27.26 7.56 -21.17
CA LEU A 367 -25.90 7.99 -20.82
C LEU A 367 -24.97 6.79 -20.54
N ASP A 368 -25.52 5.69 -20.06
CA ASP A 368 -24.81 4.42 -19.82
C ASP A 368 -24.52 3.66 -21.13
N ASP A 369 -25.35 3.85 -22.16
CA ASP A 369 -25.14 3.25 -23.49
C ASP A 369 -24.13 4.03 -24.36
N GLN A 370 -23.76 5.23 -23.95
CA GLN A 370 -22.89 6.10 -24.73
C GLN A 370 -21.43 5.97 -24.28
N ALA A 371 -20.67 5.11 -24.95
CA ALA A 371 -19.25 4.91 -24.70
C ALA A 371 -18.35 5.62 -25.74
N VAL A 372 -17.15 6.01 -25.32
CA VAL A 372 -16.03 6.33 -26.22
C VAL A 372 -15.04 5.19 -26.27
N ARG A 373 -14.78 4.72 -27.48
CA ARG A 373 -13.66 3.84 -27.79
C ARG A 373 -12.46 4.71 -28.13
N ALA A 374 -11.36 4.52 -27.43
CA ALA A 374 -10.12 5.24 -27.67
C ALA A 374 -9.03 4.28 -28.11
N THR A 375 -8.46 4.52 -29.29
CA THR A 375 -7.23 3.86 -29.75
C THR A 375 -6.05 4.77 -29.45
N VAL A 376 -5.25 4.37 -28.46
CA VAL A 376 -4.06 5.09 -28.01
C VAL A 376 -2.86 4.51 -28.75
N ALA A 377 -2.36 5.19 -29.77
CA ALA A 377 -1.12 4.82 -30.45
C ALA A 377 0.11 5.10 -29.54
N PRO A 378 1.28 4.48 -29.82
CA PRO A 378 2.52 4.86 -29.14
C PRO A 378 2.76 6.38 -29.22
N GLY A 379 2.96 7.03 -28.07
CA GLY A 379 3.13 8.49 -27.97
C GLY A 379 1.83 9.31 -27.93
N ALA A 380 0.68 8.69 -28.20
CA ALA A 380 -0.62 9.32 -27.99
C ALA A 380 -1.05 9.24 -26.52
N ARG A 381 -2.09 10.00 -26.18
CA ARG A 381 -2.69 10.01 -24.83
C ARG A 381 -4.21 10.03 -24.89
N LEU A 382 -4.84 9.34 -23.96
CA LEU A 382 -6.25 9.55 -23.59
C LEU A 382 -6.27 10.32 -22.26
N ARG A 383 -6.85 11.53 -22.27
CA ARG A 383 -6.89 12.39 -21.09
C ARG A 383 -8.31 12.86 -20.82
N LEU A 384 -8.79 12.62 -19.60
CA LEU A 384 -10.03 13.19 -19.08
C LEU A 384 -9.69 14.36 -18.14
N PRO A 385 -9.95 15.63 -18.53
CA PRO A 385 -9.53 16.78 -17.74
C PRO A 385 -10.19 16.92 -16.37
N SER A 386 -11.40 16.42 -16.19
CA SER A 386 -12.13 16.59 -14.92
C SER A 386 -13.36 15.67 -14.82
N GLY A 387 -13.89 15.59 -13.59
CA GLY A 387 -15.12 14.87 -13.28
C GLY A 387 -14.94 13.36 -13.06
N GLY A 388 -16.00 12.73 -12.56
CA GLY A 388 -16.09 11.28 -12.44
C GLY A 388 -16.42 10.60 -13.77
N PHE A 389 -16.43 9.26 -13.76
CA PHE A 389 -16.89 8.43 -14.87
C PHE A 389 -17.44 7.10 -14.35
N GLY A 390 -18.34 6.48 -15.13
CA GLY A 390 -19.00 5.23 -14.73
C GLY A 390 -18.10 4.01 -14.90
N ARG A 391 -17.42 3.89 -16.04
CA ARG A 391 -16.54 2.75 -16.33
C ARG A 391 -15.41 3.11 -17.29
N LEU A 392 -14.22 2.56 -17.03
CA LEU A 392 -13.05 2.56 -17.90
C LEU A 392 -12.51 1.14 -18.02
N ARG A 393 -12.31 0.64 -19.24
CA ARG A 393 -11.63 -0.64 -19.52
C ARG A 393 -10.40 -0.39 -20.37
N ILE A 394 -9.27 -1.00 -20.04
CA ILE A 394 -8.00 -0.82 -20.77
C ILE A 394 -7.36 -2.18 -21.10
N ARG A 395 -6.86 -2.28 -22.34
CA ARG A 395 -5.96 -3.34 -22.81
C ARG A 395 -4.78 -2.74 -23.56
N SER A 396 -3.57 -3.19 -23.26
CA SER A 396 -2.32 -2.77 -23.90
C SER A 396 -1.81 -3.80 -24.91
N GLY A 397 -0.95 -3.38 -25.83
CA GLY A 397 -0.22 -4.25 -26.75
C GLY A 397 -0.87 -4.44 -28.13
N ALA A 398 -0.12 -5.06 -29.04
CA ALA A 398 -0.49 -5.22 -30.45
C ALA A 398 -1.74 -6.09 -30.66
N GLU A 399 -2.03 -6.99 -29.72
CA GLU A 399 -3.22 -7.85 -29.74
C GLU A 399 -4.40 -7.27 -28.97
N ALA A 400 -4.32 -6.02 -28.49
CA ALA A 400 -5.44 -5.35 -27.83
C ALA A 400 -6.62 -5.24 -28.80
N ARG A 401 -7.56 -6.19 -28.71
CA ARG A 401 -8.80 -6.17 -29.48
C ARG A 401 -9.73 -5.13 -28.88
N LEU A 402 -10.37 -4.36 -29.77
CA LEU A 402 -11.49 -3.50 -29.41
C LEU A 402 -12.60 -4.33 -28.77
N TRP A 403 -13.18 -3.79 -27.69
CA TRP A 403 -14.25 -4.43 -26.93
C TRP A 403 -15.54 -4.64 -27.70
#